data_AF-A0AAD0YPS5-F1
#
_entry.id   AF-A0AAD0YPS5-F1
#
_cell.length_a   1.000
_cell.length_b   1.000
_cell.length_c   1.000
_cell.angle_alpha   90.00
_cell.angle_beta   90.00
_cell.angle_gamma   90.00
#
_symmetry.space_group_name_H-M   'P 1'
#
loop_
_entity.id
_entity.type
_entity.pdbx_description
1 polymer ?
#
loop_
_entity_poly.entity_id
_entity_poly.type
_entity_poly.pdbx_seq_one_letter_code
_entity_poly.pdbx_strand_id
1 'polypeptide(L)'
;MLSILILIGAYRYYARLAEKFGKVKWQLGLLAVGVYLGTQIILGMSYGVYLASTDPEAVNNLNYTGFSAANLVGWLLSLLAVWGVYLLLERRYKNENLQKPSIEIQQIGKISEDSKN
;
A
#
# COMPACT_ATOMS: atom_id res chain seq x y z
N MET A 1 -8.08 13.05 14.36
CA MET A 1 -8.21 13.90 13.15
C MET A 1 -7.06 13.70 12.15
N LEU A 2 -5.82 13.52 12.61
CA LEU A 2 -4.63 13.29 11.74
C LEU A 2 -4.77 12.07 10.80
N SER A 3 -5.36 10.96 11.26
CA SER A 3 -5.52 9.74 10.46
C SER A 3 -6.30 9.95 9.16
N ILE A 4 -7.28 10.86 9.17
CA ILE A 4 -8.07 11.18 7.96
C ILE A 4 -7.20 11.91 6.94
N LEU A 5 -6.33 12.83 7.39
CA LEU A 5 -5.38 13.50 6.52
C LEU A 5 -4.40 12.50 5.90
N ILE A 6 -3.90 11.55 6.70
CA ILE A 6 -3.04 10.47 6.22
C ILE A 6 -3.77 9.61 5.18
N LEU A 7 -5.02 9.23 5.42
CA LEU A 7 -5.82 8.44 4.48
C LEU A 7 -6.01 9.16 3.13
N ILE A 8 -6.35 10.45 3.15
CA ILE A 8 -6.50 11.25 1.93
C ILE A 8 -5.16 11.33 1.18
N GLY A 9 -4.05 11.53 1.91
CA GLY A 9 -2.70 11.55 1.36
C GLY A 9 -2.32 10.23 0.71
N ALA A 10 -2.51 9.10 1.41
CA ALA A 10 -2.24 7.75 0.93
C ALA A 10 -3.05 7.41 -0.32
N TYR A 11 -4.36 7.71 -0.30
CA TYR A 11 -5.24 7.53 -1.45
C TYR A 11 -4.72 8.29 -2.67
N ARG A 12 -4.41 9.59 -2.53
CA ARG A 12 -3.89 10.41 -3.62
C ARG A 12 -2.53 9.92 -4.12
N TYR A 13 -1.67 9.48 -3.22
CA TYR A 13 -0.34 8.96 -3.57
C TYR A 13 -0.43 7.72 -4.46
N TYR A 14 -1.33 6.78 -4.14
CA TYR A 14 -1.57 5.59 -4.95
C TYR A 14 -2.37 5.87 -6.23
N ALA A 15 -3.31 6.81 -6.20
CA ALA A 15 -4.02 7.24 -7.41
C ALA A 15 -3.06 7.79 -8.48
N ARG A 16 -2.02 8.54 -8.05
CA ARG A 16 -0.94 9.00 -8.95
C ARG A 16 -0.09 7.85 -9.48
N LEU A 17 0.18 6.81 -8.70
CA LEU A 17 0.86 5.61 -9.20
C LEU A 17 0.02 4.93 -10.28
N ALA A 18 -1.29 4.84 -10.06
CA ALA A 18 -2.21 4.28 -11.05
C ALA A 18 -2.16 5.03 -12.37
N GLU A 19 -2.18 6.37 -12.32
CA GLU A 19 -2.05 7.25 -13.49
C GLU A 19 -0.76 6.97 -14.27
N LYS A 20 0.39 6.85 -13.59
CA LYS A 20 1.69 6.60 -14.22
C LYS A 20 1.74 5.29 -15.02
N PHE A 21 0.99 4.27 -14.59
CA PHE A 21 1.04 2.93 -15.18
C PHE A 21 -0.26 2.53 -15.91
N GLY A 22 -1.16 3.48 -16.17
CA GLY A 22 -2.43 3.24 -16.86
C GLY A 22 -3.40 2.30 -16.11
N LYS A 23 -3.31 2.24 -14.78
CA LYS A 23 -4.20 1.42 -13.93
C LYS A 23 -5.37 2.26 -13.41
N VAL A 24 -6.41 1.61 -12.89
CA VAL A 24 -7.62 2.29 -12.37
C VAL A 24 -7.34 2.97 -11.03
N LYS A 25 -7.51 4.30 -10.97
CA LYS A 25 -7.15 5.13 -9.81
C LYS A 25 -7.83 4.73 -8.50
N TRP A 26 -9.13 4.45 -8.54
CA TRP A 26 -9.91 4.16 -7.33
C TRP A 26 -9.53 2.82 -6.70
N GLN A 27 -9.15 1.81 -7.50
CA GLN A 27 -8.69 0.51 -7.01
C GLN A 27 -7.40 0.63 -6.20
N LEU A 28 -6.40 1.33 -6.75
CA LEU A 28 -5.13 1.59 -6.07
C LEU A 28 -5.30 2.52 -4.87
N GLY A 29 -6.14 3.54 -4.98
CA GLY A 29 -6.47 4.41 -3.87
C GLY A 29 -7.14 3.65 -2.72
N LEU A 30 -8.09 2.75 -3.00
CA LEU A 30 -8.74 1.90 -2.01
C LEU A 30 -7.75 0.90 -1.39
N LEU A 31 -6.81 0.37 -2.18
CA LEU A 31 -5.72 -0.46 -1.67
C LEU A 31 -4.88 0.29 -0.63
N ALA A 32 -4.52 1.55 -0.89
CA ALA A 32 -3.76 2.37 0.07
C ALA A 32 -4.49 2.54 1.41
N VAL A 33 -5.79 2.80 1.35
CA VAL A 33 -6.68 2.89 2.52
C VAL A 33 -6.73 1.56 3.26
N GLY A 34 -6.90 0.46 2.52
CA GLY A 34 -6.93 -0.90 3.07
C GLY A 34 -5.62 -1.29 3.76
N VAL A 35 -4.47 -0.95 3.18
CA VAL A 35 -3.15 -1.17 3.80
C VAL A 35 -3.02 -0.36 5.08
N TYR A 36 -3.34 0.94 5.03
CA TYR A 36 -3.24 1.79 6.21
C TYR A 36 -4.11 1.28 7.37
N LEU A 37 -5.41 1.05 7.11
CA LEU A 37 -6.36 0.57 8.13
C LEU A 37 -6.02 -0.85 8.59
N GLY A 38 -5.63 -1.73 7.67
CA GLY A 38 -5.21 -3.10 7.98
C GLY A 38 -4.00 -3.12 8.91
N THR A 39 -2.97 -2.33 8.62
CA THR A 39 -1.81 -2.21 9.52
C THR A 39 -2.18 -1.60 10.87
N GLN A 40 -3.05 -0.57 10.91
CA GLN A 40 -3.52 0.01 12.17
C GLN A 40 -4.23 -1.04 13.04
N ILE A 41 -5.13 -1.84 12.45
CA ILE A 41 -5.86 -2.91 13.15
C ILE A 41 -4.89 -3.98 13.65
N ILE A 42 -3.97 -4.45 12.81
CA ILE A 42 -2.98 -5.45 13.20
C ILE A 42 -2.11 -4.94 14.36
N LEU A 43 -1.54 -3.74 14.25
CA LEU A 43 -0.71 -3.17 15.30
C LEU A 43 -1.48 -2.93 16.59
N GLY A 44 -2.72 -2.43 16.49
CA GLY A 44 -3.61 -2.23 17.64
C GLY A 44 -3.90 -3.55 18.36
N MET A 45 -4.22 -4.61 17.62
CA MET A 45 -4.44 -5.94 18.20
C MET A 45 -3.16 -6.51 18.80
N SER A 46 -2.03 -6.45 18.08
CA SER A 46 -0.74 -6.95 18.58
C SER A 46 -0.31 -6.23 19.85
N TYR A 47 -0.48 -4.91 19.92
CA TYR A 47 -0.17 -4.12 21.10
C TYR A 47 -1.12 -4.43 22.26
N GLY A 48 -2.41 -4.60 21.98
CA GLY A 48 -3.40 -5.02 22.99
C GLY A 48 -3.07 -6.39 23.59
N VAL A 49 -2.72 -7.38 22.76
CA VAL A 49 -2.30 -8.71 23.22
C VAL A 49 -1.00 -8.65 24.02
N TYR A 50 -0.03 -7.84 23.57
CA TYR A 50 1.22 -7.62 24.31
C TYR A 50 0.94 -7.11 25.73
N LEU A 51 0.13 -6.05 25.85
CA LEU A 51 -0.25 -5.50 27.15
C LEU A 51 -1.02 -6.49 28.01
N ALA A 52 -2.01 -7.21 27.46
CA ALA A 52 -2.75 -8.23 28.22
C ALA A 52 -1.83 -9.34 28.78
N SER A 53 -0.69 -9.58 28.13
CA SER A 53 0.27 -10.62 28.54
C SER A 53 1.30 -10.11 29.55
N THR A 54 1.75 -8.85 29.43
CA THR A 54 2.83 -8.29 30.27
C THR A 54 2.34 -7.46 31.43
N ASP A 55 1.22 -6.75 31.26
CA ASP A 55 0.61 -5.87 32.26
C ASP A 55 -0.92 -5.81 32.06
N PRO A 56 -1.65 -6.79 32.63
CA PRO A 56 -3.09 -6.91 32.45
C PRO A 56 -3.87 -5.68 32.97
N GLU A 57 -3.35 -4.98 33.98
CA GLU A 57 -4.01 -3.79 34.54
C GLU A 57 -3.90 -2.58 33.60
N ALA A 58 -2.81 -2.48 32.84
CA ALA A 58 -2.63 -1.42 31.84
C ALA A 58 -3.68 -1.49 30.71
N VAL A 59 -4.26 -2.66 30.42
CA VAL A 59 -5.32 -2.83 29.40
C VAL A 59 -6.56 -1.99 29.72
N ASN A 60 -6.92 -1.88 31.01
CA ASN A 60 -8.09 -1.12 31.46
C ASN A 60 -7.88 0.40 31.43
N ASN A 61 -6.63 0.85 31.35
CA ASN A 61 -6.26 2.27 31.31
C ASN A 61 -5.89 2.77 29.90
N LEU A 62 -6.13 1.97 28.86
CA LEU A 62 -5.79 2.34 27.48
C LEU A 62 -6.72 3.42 26.95
N ASN A 63 -6.16 4.62 26.78
CA ASN A 63 -6.84 5.73 26.14
C ASN A 63 -6.65 5.69 24.62
N TYR A 64 -7.53 4.95 23.93
CA TYR A 64 -7.48 4.73 22.48
C TYR A 64 -7.78 5.99 21.64
N THR A 65 -8.41 7.00 22.23
CA THR A 65 -8.86 8.22 21.54
C THR A 65 -7.87 9.39 21.66
N GLY A 66 -6.85 9.27 22.51
CA GLY A 66 -5.85 10.30 22.78
C GLY A 66 -4.59 10.25 21.90
N PHE A 67 -3.87 11.37 21.87
CA PHE A 67 -2.52 11.42 21.30
C PHE A 67 -1.55 10.73 22.27
N SER A 68 -1.21 9.47 21.99
CA SER A 68 -0.26 8.68 22.77
C SER A 68 0.98 8.34 21.95
N ALA A 69 2.10 8.06 22.61
CA ALA A 69 3.32 7.61 21.94
C ALA A 69 3.07 6.33 21.11
N ALA A 70 2.24 5.41 21.63
CA ALA A 70 1.85 4.20 20.92
C ALA A 70 1.07 4.51 19.62
N ASN A 71 0.15 5.47 19.66
CA ASN A 71 -0.60 5.89 18.47
C ASN A 71 0.31 6.55 17.42
N LEU A 72 1.27 7.36 17.86
CA LEU A 72 2.24 8.00 16.96
C LEU A 72 3.13 6.96 16.26
N VAL A 73 3.66 5.99 17.01
CA VAL A 73 4.43 4.87 16.46
C VAL A 73 3.56 4.06 15.49
N GLY A 74 2.31 3.78 15.86
CA GLY A 74 1.34 3.10 15.00
C GLY A 74 1.14 3.83 13.67
N TRP A 75 0.98 5.15 13.67
CA TRP A 75 0.85 5.93 12.44
C TRP A 75 2.12 5.88 11.58
N LEU A 76 3.31 5.98 12.18
CA LEU A 76 4.58 5.89 11.46
C LEU A 76 4.76 4.52 10.81
N LEU A 77 4.50 3.44 11.54
CA LEU A 77 4.57 2.07 11.01
C LEU A 77 3.54 1.84 9.90
N SER A 78 2.32 2.36 10.05
CA SER A 78 1.31 2.31 8.99
C SER A 78 1.73 3.09 7.74
N LEU A 79 2.36 4.26 7.89
CA LEU A 79 2.91 5.01 6.76
C LEU A 79 4.03 4.25 6.05
N LEU A 80 4.92 3.61 6.82
CA LEU A 80 5.97 2.75 6.26
C LEU A 80 5.39 1.55 5.51
N ALA A 81 4.33 0.91 6.02
CA ALA A 81 3.65 -0.18 5.32
C ALA A 81 3.02 0.31 4.00
N VAL A 82 2.32 1.45 4.02
CA VAL A 82 1.77 2.08 2.81
C VAL A 82 2.88 2.38 1.80
N TRP A 83 4.03 2.89 2.23
CA TRP A 83 5.16 3.15 1.33
C TRP A 83 5.82 1.86 0.81
N GLY A 84 5.96 0.84 1.65
CA GLY A 84 6.51 -0.46 1.27
C GLY A 84 5.67 -1.15 0.19
N VAL A 85 4.35 -1.17 0.37
CA VAL A 85 3.42 -1.70 -0.64
C VAL A 85 3.48 -0.88 -1.94
N TYR A 86 3.62 0.45 -1.84
CA TYR A 86 3.78 1.32 -3.00
C TYR A 86 5.01 0.93 -3.83
N LEU A 87 6.17 0.78 -3.17
CA LEU A 87 7.41 0.40 -3.83
C LEU A 87 7.31 -0.98 -4.50
N LEU A 88 6.65 -1.94 -3.86
CA LEU A 88 6.41 -3.26 -4.45
C LEU A 88 5.57 -3.15 -5.72
N LEU A 89 4.48 -2.37 -5.69
CA LEU A 89 3.62 -2.16 -6.87
C LEU A 89 4.35 -1.40 -7.97
N GLU A 90 5.09 -0.35 -7.64
CA GLU A 90 5.87 0.42 -8.61
C GLU A 90 6.91 -0.45 -9.33
N ARG A 91 7.67 -1.26 -8.58
CA ARG A 91 8.63 -2.21 -9.16
C ARG A 91 7.94 -3.22 -10.06
N ARG A 92 6.81 -3.78 -9.61
CA ARG A 92 6.03 -4.75 -10.38
C ARG A 92 5.53 -4.14 -11.70
N TYR A 93 4.90 -2.97 -11.65
CA TYR A 93 4.36 -2.33 -12.84
C TYR A 93 5.45 -1.84 -13.79
N LYS A 94 6.60 -1.40 -13.28
CA LYS A 94 7.76 -1.09 -14.13
C LYS A 94 8.24 -2.31 -14.91
N ASN A 95 8.32 -3.47 -14.24
CA ASN A 95 8.71 -4.72 -14.90
C ASN A 95 7.66 -5.20 -15.93
N GLU A 96 6.37 -5.05 -15.63
CA GLU A 96 5.28 -5.35 -16.58
C GLU A 96 5.35 -4.44 -17.82
N ASN A 97 5.61 -3.13 -17.63
CA ASN A 97 5.67 -2.18 -18.74
C ASN A 97 6.90 -2.38 -19.64
N LEU A 98 8.03 -2.86 -19.09
CA LEU A 98 9.23 -3.15 -19.87
C LEU A 98 9.08 -4.41 -20.75
N GLN A 99 8.25 -5.38 -20.34
CA GLN A 99 8.04 -6.61 -21.11
C GLN A 99 7.08 -6.43 -22.30
N LYS A 100 6.17 -5.46 -22.25
CA LYS A 100 5.24 -5.16 -23.35
C LYS A 100 5.93 -4.81 -24.69
N PRO A 101 6.89 -3.86 -24.75
CA PRO A 101 7.54 -3.49 -26.01
C PRO A 101 8.29 -4.65 -26.67
N SER A 102 8.91 -5.55 -25.89
CA SER A 102 9.66 -6.68 -26.46
C SER A 102 8.77 -7.74 -27.13
N ILE A 103 7.54 -7.97 -26.64
CA ILE A 103 6.63 -8.96 -27.23
C ILE A 103 6.01 -8.42 -28.53
N GLU A 104 5.65 -7.14 -28.56
CA GLU A 104 5.09 -6.50 -29.76
C GLU A 104 6.10 -6.51 -30.93
N ILE A 105 7.38 -6.21 -30.67
CA ILE A 105 8.44 -6.23 -31.70
C ILE A 105 8.67 -7.65 -32.25
N GLN A 106 8.64 -8.68 -31.39
CA GLN A 106 8.79 -10.07 -31.83
C GLN A 106 7.60 -10.55 -32.68
N GLN A 107 6.38 -10.11 -32.35
CA GLN A 107 5.20 -10.45 -33.14
C GLN A 107 5.22 -9.79 -34.53
N ILE A 108 5.65 -8.53 -34.63
CA ILE A 108 5.81 -7.84 -35.92
C ILE A 108 6.85 -8.56 -36.80
N GLY A 109 7.97 -9.01 -36.21
CA GLY A 109 8.98 -9.80 -36.91
C GLY A 109 8.42 -11.10 -37.50
N LYS A 110 7.64 -11.87 -36.71
CA LYS A 110 7.01 -13.12 -37.18
C LYS A 110 6.00 -12.91 -38.31
N ILE A 111 5.16 -11.88 -38.23
CA ILE A 111 4.18 -11.58 -39.28
C ILE A 111 4.90 -11.21 -40.60
N SER A 112 6.03 -10.51 -40.50
CA SER A 112 6.81 -10.12 -41.69
C SER A 112 7.54 -11.29 -42.37
N GLU A 113 7.91 -12.33 -41.63
CA GLU A 113 8.50 -13.56 -42.19
C GLU A 113 7.43 -14.46 -42.82
N ASP A 114 6.25 -14.59 -42.19
CA ASP A 114 5.14 -15.39 -42.69
C ASP A 114 4.50 -14.79 -43.96
N SER A 115 4.55 -13.47 -44.11
CA SER A 115 4.11 -12.74 -45.32
C SER A 115 5.04 -12.89 -46.53
N LYS A 116 6.23 -13.50 -46.36
CA LYS A 116 7.23 -13.66 -47.44
C LYS A 116 7.33 -15.09 -47.98
N ASN A 117 6.55 -16.03 -47.45
CA ASN A 117 6.36 -17.38 -47.98
C ASN A 117 5.01 -17.50 -48.68
#